data_AF-A0A0F3RFE1-F1
#
_entry.id   AF-A0A0F3RFE1-F1
#
_cell.length_a   1.000
_cell.length_b   1.000
_cell.length_c   1.000
_cell.angle_alpha   90.00
_cell.angle_beta   90.00
_cell.angle_gamma   90.00
#
_symmetry.space_group_name_H-M   'P 1'
#
loop_
_entity.id
_entity.type
_entity.pdbx_description
1 polymer ?
#
loop_
_entity_poly.entity_id
_entity_poly.type
_entity_poly.pdbx_seq_one_letter_code
_entity_poly.pdbx_strand_id
1 'polypeptide(L)'
;MLETPDFVDAKHRIQETIKDSNIIDVATIKNNPVWQGKVNKKHAIYYFLIQLAQPVWFYFAYIHCSNILKDALHYTIEAVIHQNFIISIVEFFVALALTCLCYKFHPLKILKTQLVIFLTFLLSSPLILDNITQG
;
A
#
# COMPACT_ATOMS: atom_id res chain seq x y z
N MET A 1 -11.88 -8.67 11.25
CA MET A 1 -10.48 -9.15 11.36
C MET A 1 -10.48 -10.34 12.30
N LEU A 2 -10.49 -11.56 11.74
CA LEU A 2 -10.38 -12.82 12.49
C LEU A 2 -9.08 -13.49 12.04
N GLU A 3 -7.94 -12.86 12.32
CA GLU A 3 -6.64 -13.53 12.19
C GLU A 3 -6.34 -14.24 13.50
N THR A 4 -6.92 -15.41 13.83
CA THR A 4 -6.55 -15.99 15.14
C THR A 4 -6.63 -17.50 15.39
N PRO A 5 -7.46 -18.34 14.75
CA PRO A 5 -7.36 -19.79 14.97
C PRO A 5 -6.54 -20.48 13.88
N ASP A 6 -6.90 -20.31 12.62
CA ASP A 6 -6.37 -21.11 11.51
C ASP A 6 -4.87 -20.95 11.26
N PHE A 7 -4.30 -19.78 11.56
CA PHE A 7 -2.85 -19.57 11.37
C PHE A 7 -2.01 -20.16 12.51
N VAL A 8 -2.53 -20.10 13.74
CA VAL A 8 -1.91 -20.76 14.90
C VAL A 8 -2.03 -22.28 14.73
N ASP A 9 -3.19 -22.73 14.27
CA ASP A 9 -3.50 -24.12 13.99
C ASP A 9 -2.73 -24.64 12.77
N ALA A 10 -2.54 -23.86 11.71
CA ALA A 10 -1.72 -24.23 10.56
C ALA A 10 -0.25 -24.47 10.98
N LYS A 11 0.29 -23.62 11.85
CA LYS A 11 1.65 -23.82 12.39
C LYS A 11 1.73 -25.11 13.20
N HIS A 12 0.71 -25.41 14.01
CA HIS A 12 0.60 -26.64 14.79
C HIS A 12 0.47 -27.88 13.88
N ARG A 13 -0.44 -27.86 12.91
CA ARG A 13 -0.67 -28.92 11.93
C ARG A 13 0.56 -29.24 11.08
N ILE A 14 1.33 -28.21 10.70
CA ILE A 14 2.61 -28.39 10.02
C ILE A 14 3.60 -29.14 10.93
N GLN A 15 3.67 -28.79 12.22
CA GLN A 15 4.53 -29.49 13.18
C GLN A 15 4.13 -30.96 13.38
N GLU A 16 2.83 -31.24 13.46
CA GLU A 16 2.31 -32.60 13.60
C GLU A 16 2.57 -33.44 12.36
N THR A 17 2.28 -32.90 11.17
CA THR A 17 2.52 -33.60 9.90
C THR A 17 4.00 -33.96 9.71
N ILE A 18 4.90 -33.09 10.17
CA ILE A 18 6.35 -33.34 10.08
C ILE A 18 6.79 -34.38 11.13
N LYS A 19 6.28 -34.31 12.37
CA LYS A 19 6.53 -35.34 13.39
C LYS A 19 6.13 -36.73 12.90
N ASP A 20 4.96 -36.84 12.27
CA ASP A 20 4.44 -38.12 11.77
C ASP A 20 5.22 -38.64 10.55
N SER A 21 5.82 -37.74 9.76
CA SER A 21 6.57 -38.12 8.56
C SER A 21 7.96 -38.71 8.82
N ASN A 22 8.59 -38.48 9.99
CA ASN A 22 9.97 -38.91 10.31
C ASN A 22 11.07 -38.44 9.33
N ILE A 23 10.77 -37.52 8.41
CA ILE A 23 11.69 -37.07 7.34
C ILE A 23 12.64 -35.98 7.85
N ILE A 24 12.19 -35.12 8.76
CA ILE A 24 12.93 -33.95 9.26
C ILE A 24 12.68 -33.81 10.77
N ASP A 25 13.75 -33.66 11.55
CA ASP A 25 13.61 -33.41 12.99
C ASP A 25 12.99 -32.01 13.23
N VAL A 26 11.94 -31.98 14.05
CA VAL A 26 11.22 -30.76 14.41
C VAL A 26 12.15 -29.75 15.11
N ALA A 27 13.18 -30.23 15.81
CA ALA A 27 14.20 -29.35 16.39
C ALA A 27 14.95 -28.53 15.33
N THR A 28 15.23 -29.12 14.16
CA THR A 28 15.90 -28.44 13.04
C THR A 28 15.03 -27.33 12.45
N ILE A 29 13.72 -27.55 12.34
CA ILE A 29 12.76 -26.56 11.83
C ILE A 29 12.53 -25.44 12.84
N LYS A 30 12.47 -25.78 14.14
CA LYS A 30 12.30 -24.79 15.20
C LYS A 30 13.48 -23.82 15.27
N ASN A 31 14.67 -24.23 14.82
CA ASN A 31 15.86 -23.40 14.71
C ASN A 31 15.95 -22.64 13.36
N ASN A 32 15.03 -22.86 12.42
CA ASN A 32 15.02 -22.13 11.16
C ASN A 32 14.66 -20.65 11.40
N PRO A 33 15.46 -19.69 10.90
CA PRO A 33 15.21 -18.25 11.10
C PRO A 33 13.86 -17.78 10.55
N VAL A 34 13.31 -18.45 9.53
CA VAL A 34 11.97 -18.18 8.99
C VAL A 34 10.87 -18.62 9.97
N TRP A 35 11.06 -19.75 10.66
CA TRP A 35 10.09 -20.29 11.62
C TRP A 35 10.08 -19.53 12.96
N GLN A 36 11.24 -18.99 13.34
CA GLN A 36 11.41 -18.10 14.49
C GLN A 36 11.10 -16.63 14.18
N GLY A 37 10.90 -16.29 12.91
CA GLY A 37 10.58 -14.93 12.45
C GLY A 37 9.31 -14.40 13.11
N LYS A 38 9.45 -13.66 14.20
CA LYS A 38 8.35 -12.87 14.77
C LYS A 38 8.15 -11.64 13.90
N VAL A 39 6.89 -11.33 13.56
CA VAL A 39 6.56 -10.07 12.89
C VAL A 39 7.12 -8.93 13.73
N ASN A 40 8.05 -8.18 13.16
CA ASN A 40 8.67 -7.08 13.85
C ASN A 40 7.62 -5.95 13.96
N LYS A 41 7.08 -5.75 15.17
CA LYS A 41 6.02 -4.75 15.44
C LYS A 41 6.36 -3.35 14.89
N LYS A 42 7.64 -2.96 14.89
CA LYS A 42 8.08 -1.69 14.29
C LYS A 42 7.79 -1.63 12.80
N HIS A 43 8.09 -2.71 12.07
CA HIS A 43 7.83 -2.80 10.63
C HIS A 43 6.33 -2.81 10.32
N ALA A 44 5.52 -3.44 11.18
CA ALA A 44 4.06 -3.40 11.05
C ALA A 44 3.52 -1.97 11.20
N ILE A 45 4.01 -1.20 12.18
CA ILE A 45 3.63 0.21 12.36
C ILE A 45 4.07 1.06 11.16
N TYR A 46 5.31 0.89 10.68
CA TYR A 46 5.77 1.62 9.50
C TYR A 46 4.93 1.31 8.27
N TYR A 47 4.60 0.03 8.05
CA TYR A 47 3.75 -0.39 6.95
C TYR A 47 2.35 0.21 7.06
N PHE A 48 1.76 0.19 8.27
CA PHE A 48 0.48 0.81 8.54
C PHE A 48 0.47 2.32 8.22
N LEU A 49 1.48 3.06 8.70
CA LEU A 49 1.60 4.50 8.45
C LEU A 49 1.72 4.80 6.95
N ILE A 50 2.42 3.96 6.19
CA ILE A 50 2.50 4.15 4.75
C ILE A 50 1.16 3.81 4.09
N GLN A 51 0.43 2.80 4.58
CA GLN A 51 -0.87 2.45 4.04
C GLN A 51 -1.94 3.51 4.27
N LEU A 52 -1.78 4.38 5.28
CA LEU A 52 -2.62 5.57 5.47
C LEU A 52 -2.46 6.62 4.36
N ALA A 53 -1.35 6.63 3.61
CA ALA A 53 -1.19 7.56 2.49
C ALA A 53 -2.22 7.30 1.38
N GLN A 54 -2.64 6.04 1.20
CA GLN A 54 -3.55 5.67 0.12
C GLN A 54 -4.97 6.26 0.24
N PRO A 55 -5.68 6.18 1.39
CA PRO A 55 -6.97 6.85 1.54
C PRO A 55 -6.87 8.38 1.43
N VAL A 56 -5.75 8.98 1.85
CA VAL A 56 -5.51 10.41 1.69
C VAL A 56 -5.35 10.78 0.22
N TRP A 57 -4.56 10.02 -0.53
CA TRP A 57 -4.40 10.20 -1.98
C TRP A 57 -5.74 10.04 -2.71
N PHE A 58 -6.51 9.00 -2.38
CA PHE A 58 -7.83 8.77 -2.97
C PHE A 58 -8.77 9.96 -2.76
N TYR A 59 -8.89 10.45 -1.53
CA TYR A 59 -9.71 11.62 -1.23
C TYR A 59 -9.21 12.86 -1.99
N PHE A 60 -7.89 13.09 -1.98
CA PHE A 60 -7.32 14.26 -2.63
C PHE A 60 -7.56 14.25 -4.15
N ALA A 61 -7.16 13.18 -4.84
CA ALA A 61 -7.23 13.12 -6.30
C ALA A 61 -8.67 13.04 -6.83
N TYR A 62 -9.51 12.20 -6.22
CA TYR A 62 -10.84 11.89 -6.77
C TYR A 62 -11.98 12.72 -6.19
N ILE A 63 -11.80 13.34 -5.02
CA ILE A 63 -12.86 14.12 -4.36
C ILE A 63 -12.47 15.59 -4.34
N HIS A 64 -11.34 15.93 -3.70
CA HIS A 64 -10.94 17.33 -3.53
C HIS A 64 -10.65 18.02 -4.88
N CYS A 65 -9.77 17.43 -5.71
CA CYS A 65 -9.51 17.97 -7.04
C CYS A 65 -10.76 17.96 -7.94
N SER A 66 -11.61 16.96 -7.81
CA SER A 66 -12.88 16.90 -8.55
C SER A 66 -13.83 18.04 -8.18
N ASN A 67 -13.89 18.44 -6.90
CA ASN A 67 -14.67 19.61 -6.50
C ASN A 67 -14.07 20.90 -7.08
N ILE A 68 -12.75 21.05 -7.07
CA ILE A 68 -12.10 22.24 -7.67
C ILE A 68 -12.38 22.33 -9.18
N LEU A 69 -12.28 21.21 -9.90
CA LEU A 69 -12.60 21.16 -11.33
C LEU A 69 -14.04 21.62 -11.59
N LYS A 70 -15.00 21.25 -10.73
CA LYS A 70 -16.41 21.66 -10.86
C LYS A 70 -16.64 23.12 -10.46
N ASP A 71 -16.15 23.49 -9.28
CA ASP A 71 -16.55 24.73 -8.61
C ASP A 71 -15.75 25.92 -9.13
N ALA A 72 -14.44 25.76 -9.33
CA ALA A 72 -13.54 26.82 -9.80
C ALA A 72 -13.39 26.84 -11.32
N LEU A 73 -13.33 25.68 -11.97
CA LEU A 73 -13.10 25.57 -13.42
C LEU A 73 -14.37 25.25 -14.23
N HIS A 74 -15.52 25.15 -13.57
CA HIS A 74 -16.84 24.93 -14.19
C HIS A 74 -16.92 23.70 -15.10
N TYR A 75 -16.15 22.65 -14.80
CA TYR A 75 -16.26 21.38 -15.53
C TYR A 75 -17.61 20.73 -15.30
N THR A 76 -18.16 20.12 -16.34
CA THR A 76 -19.35 19.27 -16.21
C THR A 76 -19.02 18.01 -15.40
N ILE A 77 -20.06 17.41 -14.81
CA ILE A 77 -19.91 16.15 -14.06
C ILE A 77 -19.31 15.05 -14.95
N GLU A 78 -19.73 14.97 -16.21
CA GLU A 78 -19.22 14.02 -17.20
C GLU A 78 -17.71 14.19 -17.45
N ALA A 79 -17.25 15.43 -17.62
CA ALA A 79 -15.84 15.73 -17.82
C ALA A 79 -14.98 15.32 -16.60
N VAL A 80 -15.49 15.53 -15.39
CA VAL A 80 -14.81 15.12 -14.15
C VAL A 80 -14.74 13.61 -14.02
N ILE A 81 -15.81 12.89 -14.37
CA ILE A 81 -15.80 11.41 -14.37
C ILE A 81 -14.78 10.89 -15.38
N HIS A 82 -14.72 11.48 -16.58
CA HIS A 82 -13.75 11.08 -17.60
C HIS A 82 -12.31 11.34 -17.15
N GLN A 83 -12.05 12.47 -16.50
CA GLN A 83 -10.74 12.77 -15.91
C GLN A 83 -10.35 11.75 -14.84
N ASN A 84 -11.27 11.45 -13.92
CA ASN A 84 -11.04 10.45 -12.87
C ASN A 84 -10.77 9.06 -13.46
N PHE A 85 -11.45 8.69 -14.54
CA PHE A 85 -11.20 7.44 -15.25
C PHE A 85 -9.78 7.38 -15.83
N ILE A 86 -9.30 8.47 -16.44
CA ILE A 86 -7.92 8.57 -16.92
C ILE A 86 -6.93 8.42 -15.76
N ILE A 87 -7.18 9.08 -14.63
CA ILE A 87 -6.35 8.96 -13.42
C ILE A 87 -6.27 7.50 -12.98
N SER A 88 -7.39 6.77 -12.94
CA SER A 88 -7.41 5.35 -12.57
C SER A 88 -6.62 4.46 -13.54
N ILE A 89 -6.65 4.76 -14.85
CA ILE A 89 -5.82 4.05 -15.84
C ILE A 89 -4.33 4.27 -15.57
N VAL A 90 -3.94 5.53 -15.31
CA VAL A 90 -2.54 5.86 -15.00
C VAL A 90 -2.10 5.16 -13.70
N GLU A 91 -2.93 5.18 -12.66
CA GLU A 91 -2.66 4.48 -11.40
C GLU A 91 -2.48 2.97 -11.60
N PHE A 92 -3.28 2.35 -12.46
CA PHE A 92 -3.12 0.94 -12.81
C PHE A 92 -1.75 0.65 -13.41
N PHE A 93 -1.30 1.46 -14.38
CA PHE A 93 0.03 1.28 -14.98
C PHE A 93 1.17 1.56 -13.99
N VAL A 94 1.01 2.56 -13.11
CA VAL A 94 1.98 2.81 -12.03
C VAL A 94 2.05 1.61 -11.08
N ALA A 95 0.90 1.04 -10.69
CA ALA A 95 0.85 -0.16 -9.85
C ALA A 95 1.51 -1.37 -10.52
N LEU A 96 1.30 -1.55 -11.83
CA LEU A 96 1.96 -2.58 -12.63
C LEU A 96 3.48 -2.38 -12.62
N ALA A 97 3.94 -1.16 -12.90
CA ALA A 97 5.36 -0.82 -12.92
C ALA A 97 6.01 -1.02 -11.54
N LEU A 98 5.35 -0.61 -10.45
CA LEU A 98 5.83 -0.83 -9.08
C LEU A 98 5.89 -2.32 -8.74
N THR A 99 4.91 -3.11 -9.17
CA THR A 99 4.90 -4.57 -9.01
C THR A 99 6.08 -5.20 -9.74
N CYS A 100 6.37 -4.76 -10.97
CA CYS A 100 7.56 -5.17 -11.70
C CYS A 100 8.85 -4.78 -10.96
N LEU A 101 8.88 -3.59 -10.36
CA LEU A 101 10.02 -3.08 -9.63
C LEU A 101 10.29 -3.86 -8.34
N CYS A 102 9.26 -4.42 -7.70
CA CYS A 102 9.38 -5.30 -6.53
C CYS A 102 10.17 -6.59 -6.83
N TYR A 103 10.24 -7.07 -8.08
CA TYR A 103 11.09 -8.21 -8.43
C TYR A 103 12.59 -7.87 -8.32
N LYS A 104 12.95 -6.59 -8.50
CA LYS A 104 14.35 -6.12 -8.47
C LYS A 104 14.72 -5.47 -7.14
N PHE A 105 13.78 -4.81 -6.47
CA PHE A 105 14.02 -4.06 -5.25
C PHE A 105 13.10 -4.50 -4.12
N HIS A 106 13.63 -4.53 -2.89
CA HIS A 106 12.86 -4.88 -1.71
C HIS A 106 11.64 -3.94 -1.55
N PRO A 107 10.41 -4.46 -1.37
CA PRO A 107 9.18 -3.66 -1.38
C PRO A 107 9.20 -2.51 -0.36
N LEU A 108 9.79 -2.72 0.83
CA LEU A 108 9.95 -1.64 1.82
C LEU A 108 10.79 -0.44 1.33
N LYS A 109 11.76 -0.62 0.42
CA LYS A 109 12.55 0.50 -0.12
C LYS A 109 11.72 1.32 -1.11
N ILE A 110 10.95 0.64 -1.95
CA ILE A 110 10.02 1.26 -2.90
C ILE A 110 8.98 2.07 -2.13
N LEU A 111 8.40 1.46 -1.10
CA LEU A 111 7.35 2.05 -0.29
C LEU A 111 7.82 3.30 0.48
N LYS A 112 9.07 3.30 0.99
CA LYS A 112 9.69 4.51 1.57
C LYS A 112 9.85 5.63 0.55
N THR A 113 10.26 5.30 -0.67
CA THR A 113 10.45 6.30 -1.74
C THR A 113 9.11 6.92 -2.14
N GLN A 114 8.08 6.09 -2.27
CA GLN A 114 6.72 6.52 -2.59
C GLN A 114 6.15 7.46 -1.51
N LEU A 115 6.41 7.18 -0.23
CA LEU A 115 6.01 8.06 0.87
C LEU A 115 6.67 9.45 0.77
N VAL A 116 7.96 9.52 0.45
CA VAL A 116 8.67 10.80 0.30
C VAL A 116 8.09 11.60 -0.85
N ILE A 117 7.86 10.98 -2.02
CA ILE A 117 7.25 11.62 -3.18
C ILE A 117 5.85 12.15 -2.83
N PHE A 118 5.03 11.32 -2.18
CA PHE A 118 3.69 11.69 -1.75
C PHE A 118 3.71 12.88 -0.78
N LEU A 119 4.60 12.88 0.20
CA LEU A 119 4.70 13.96 1.18
C LEU A 119 5.15 15.28 0.54
N THR A 120 6.12 15.23 -0.39
CA THR A 120 6.56 16.40 -1.16
C THR A 120 5.39 16.96 -1.97
N PHE A 121 4.64 16.11 -2.67
CA PHE A 121 3.48 16.54 -3.43
C PHE A 121 2.39 17.16 -2.54
N LEU A 122 2.10 16.54 -1.39
CA LEU A 122 1.09 17.03 -0.45
C LEU A 122 1.45 18.40 0.14
N LEU A 123 2.73 18.66 0.38
CA LEU A 123 3.22 19.97 0.86
C LEU A 123 3.15 21.04 -0.23
N SER A 124 3.41 20.67 -1.48
CA SER A 124 3.35 21.61 -2.62
C SER A 124 1.94 21.84 -3.15
N SER A 125 1.00 20.91 -2.92
CA SER A 125 -0.36 21.00 -3.45
C SER A 125 -1.13 22.27 -3.07
N PRO A 126 -1.15 22.76 -1.80
CA PRO A 126 -1.88 23.99 -1.49
C PRO A 126 -1.35 25.20 -2.26
N LEU A 127 -0.04 25.29 -2.49
CA LEU A 127 0.56 26.38 -3.26
C LEU A 127 0.10 26.36 -4.72
N ILE A 128 0.05 25.17 -5.33
CA ILE A 128 -0.39 25.02 -6.71
C ILE A 128 -1.88 25.34 -6.83
N LEU A 129 -2.69 24.84 -5.90
CA LEU A 129 -4.14 25.01 -5.92
C LEU A 129 -4.57 26.47 -5.66
N ASP A 130 -3.87 27.20 -4.80
CA ASP A 130 -4.18 28.60 -4.49
C ASP A 130 -4.04 29.49 -5.74
N ASN A 131 -3.00 29.26 -6.55
CA ASN A 131 -2.81 29.96 -7.83
C ASN A 131 -3.91 29.67 -8.86
N ILE A 132 -4.54 28.50 -8.81
CA ILE A 132 -5.60 28.10 -9.75
C ILE A 132 -6.96 28.63 -9.29
N THR A 133 -7.17 28.78 -7.98
CA THR A 133 -8.46 29.16 -7.40
C THR A 133 -8.62 30.68 -7.24
N GLN A 134 -7.52 31.43 -7.13
CA GLN A 134 -7.52 32.90 -7.06
C GLN A 134 -7.44 33.60 -8.42
N GLY A 135 -7.33 32.85 -9.52
CA GLY A 135 -7.25 33.35 -10.90
C GLY A 135 -8.60 33.58 -11.57
#